data_AF-A0A2N2ISJ4-F1
#
_entry.id   AF-A0A2N2ISJ4-F1
#
_cell.length_a   1.000
_cell.length_b   1.000
_cell.length_c   1.000
_cell.angle_alpha   90.00
_cell.angle_beta   90.00
_cell.angle_gamma   90.00
#
_symmetry.space_group_name_H-M   'P 1'
#
loop_
_entity.id
_entity.type
_entity.pdbx_description
1 polymer ?
#
loop_
_entity_poly.entity_id
_entity_poly.type
_entity_poly.pdbx_seq_one_letter_code
_entity_poly.pdbx_strand_id
1 'polypeptide(L)'
;MGALLLLRTVDLLLTWIYTPDLGLEWNPLISFLGVSWPGFLLSQVLVFSLIAGAMSFYFRRAQDVTAPEGLPFHDYTYYYFFGELRPWRRRFLSFPRNFHPHLIFNGFLMLSMSLIVSTFAIVNNLLLIIGVERYVRFLGSHYRIFFPIFFITAGLICINIFFLMEYVRYRRSHAFRR
;
A
#
# COMPACT_ATOMS: atom_id res chain seq x y z
N MET A 1 2.08 5.91 11.84
CA MET A 1 3.07 4.84 12.09
C MET A 1 2.70 3.92 13.24
N GLY A 2 2.21 4.44 14.38
CA GLY A 2 1.79 3.59 15.51
C GLY A 2 0.81 2.46 15.12
N ALA A 3 -0.21 2.74 14.31
CA ALA A 3 -1.16 1.72 13.84
C ALA A 3 -0.50 0.58 13.03
N LEU A 4 0.49 0.89 12.18
CA LEU A 4 1.20 -0.14 11.41
C LEU A 4 2.01 -1.04 12.35
N LEU A 5 2.72 -0.44 13.30
CA LEU A 5 3.51 -1.18 14.27
C LEU A 5 2.61 -2.10 15.12
N LEU A 6 1.48 -1.58 15.60
CA LEU A 6 0.48 -2.37 16.34
C LEU A 6 -0.01 -3.56 15.52
N LEU A 7 -0.44 -3.34 14.27
CA LEU A 7 -0.94 -4.43 13.43
C LEU A 7 0.12 -5.48 13.15
N ARG A 8 1.38 -5.07 12.88
CA ARG A 8 2.49 -6.02 12.68
C ARG A 8 2.79 -6.83 13.95
N THR A 9 2.75 -6.19 15.12
CA THR A 9 2.95 -6.89 16.39
C THR A 9 1.83 -7.88 16.67
N VAL A 10 0.56 -7.51 16.43
CA VAL A 10 -0.57 -8.41 16.60
C VAL A 10 -0.49 -9.60 15.64
N ASP A 11 -0.16 -9.35 14.37
CA ASP A 11 0.04 -10.39 13.36
C ASP A 11 1.15 -11.37 13.77
N LEU A 12 2.32 -10.86 14.18
CA LEU A 12 3.42 -11.67 14.72
C LEU A 12 3.02 -12.51 15.93
N LEU A 13 2.28 -11.93 16.87
CA LEU A 13 1.82 -12.64 18.07
C LEU A 13 0.84 -13.76 17.71
N LEU A 14 -0.10 -13.50 16.79
CA LEU A 14 -1.03 -14.51 16.33
C LEU A 14 -0.30 -15.65 15.59
N THR A 15 0.65 -15.33 14.72
CA THR A 15 1.47 -16.36 14.06
C THR A 15 2.25 -17.18 15.08
N TRP A 16 2.86 -16.54 16.08
CA TRP A 16 3.62 -17.26 17.12
C TRP A 16 2.75 -18.22 17.94
N ILE A 17 1.52 -17.81 18.28
CA ILE A 17 0.60 -18.62 19.09
C ILE A 17 0.02 -19.78 18.27
N TYR A 18 -0.41 -19.52 17.04
CA TYR A 18 -1.24 -20.47 16.28
C TYR A 18 -0.48 -21.23 15.18
N THR A 19 0.64 -20.68 14.70
CA THR A 19 1.50 -21.30 13.67
C THR A 19 2.97 -21.19 14.08
N PRO A 20 3.37 -21.78 15.23
CA PRO A 20 4.75 -21.71 15.71
C PRO A 20 5.74 -22.40 14.76
N ASP A 21 5.28 -23.39 14.01
CA ASP A 21 6.02 -23.94 12.87
C ASP A 21 5.71 -23.14 11.60
N LEU A 22 6.63 -22.25 11.26
CA LEU A 22 6.55 -21.38 10.09
C LEU A 22 6.48 -22.18 8.77
N GLY A 23 6.90 -23.44 8.74
CA GLY A 23 6.77 -24.30 7.55
C GLY A 23 5.31 -24.58 7.16
N LEU A 24 4.38 -24.40 8.09
CA LEU A 24 2.94 -24.52 7.87
C LEU A 24 2.27 -23.18 7.53
N GLU A 25 3.01 -22.07 7.60
CA GLU A 25 2.49 -20.75 7.28
C GLU A 25 2.40 -20.57 5.76
N TRP A 26 1.24 -20.14 5.29
CA TRP A 26 1.01 -19.88 3.87
C TRP A 26 1.63 -18.56 3.37
N ASN A 27 2.35 -17.84 4.24
CA ASN A 27 3.01 -16.60 3.89
C ASN A 27 4.07 -16.89 2.82
N PRO A 28 3.94 -16.32 1.60
CA PRO A 28 4.83 -16.62 0.49
C PRO A 28 6.30 -16.37 0.83
N LEU A 29 6.61 -15.37 1.66
CA LEU A 29 7.99 -15.08 2.05
C LEU A 29 8.60 -16.22 2.86
N ILE A 30 7.81 -16.95 3.63
CA ILE A 30 8.26 -18.05 4.48
C ILE A 30 8.23 -19.36 3.69
N SER A 31 7.11 -19.67 3.02
CA SER A 31 6.92 -20.93 2.32
C SER A 31 7.83 -21.09 1.10
N PHE A 32 8.22 -20.00 0.43
CA PHE A 32 9.14 -20.07 -0.72
C PHE A 32 10.62 -19.97 -0.34
N LEU A 33 10.98 -19.25 0.74
CA LEU A 33 12.38 -19.00 1.10
C LEU A 33 12.86 -19.85 2.30
N GLY A 34 11.99 -20.64 2.93
CA GLY A 34 12.35 -21.52 4.05
C GLY A 34 12.84 -20.76 5.28
N VAL A 35 12.28 -19.57 5.52
CA VAL A 35 12.81 -18.62 6.51
C VAL A 35 12.41 -19.04 7.92
N SER A 36 13.40 -19.14 8.81
CA SER A 36 13.19 -19.36 10.24
C SER A 36 12.71 -18.09 10.96
N TRP A 37 12.24 -18.22 12.21
CA TRP A 37 11.75 -17.10 13.03
C TRP A 37 12.65 -15.86 13.05
N PRO A 38 14.00 -15.98 13.21
CA PRO A 38 14.87 -14.81 13.12
C PRO A 38 14.79 -14.07 11.78
N GLY A 39 14.75 -14.80 10.67
CA GLY A 39 14.63 -14.20 9.35
C GLY A 39 13.25 -13.59 9.11
N PHE A 40 12.20 -14.19 9.65
CA PHE A 40 10.86 -13.61 9.60
C PHE A 40 10.80 -12.29 10.37
N LEU A 41 11.31 -12.24 11.60
CA LEU A 41 11.40 -11.01 12.39
C LEU A 41 12.24 -9.94 11.69
N LEU A 42 13.39 -10.31 11.13
CA LEU A 42 14.22 -9.40 10.34
C LEU A 42 13.45 -8.82 9.15
N SER A 43 12.68 -9.65 8.44
CA SER A 43 11.86 -9.19 7.30
C SER A 43 10.82 -8.16 7.74
N GLN A 44 10.18 -8.33 8.90
CA GLN A 44 9.22 -7.36 9.44
C GLN A 44 9.89 -6.01 9.76
N VAL A 45 11.08 -6.04 10.36
CA VAL A 45 11.87 -4.84 10.67
C VAL A 45 12.29 -4.11 9.39
N LEU A 46 12.75 -4.86 8.37
CA LEU A 46 13.16 -4.30 7.08
C LEU A 46 11.98 -3.66 6.34
N VAL A 47 10.84 -4.36 6.27
CA VAL A 47 9.62 -3.83 5.64
C VAL A 47 9.12 -2.59 6.37
N PHE A 48 9.09 -2.61 7.71
CA PHE A 48 8.71 -1.45 8.50
C PHE A 48 9.64 -0.25 8.26
N SER A 49 10.96 -0.48 8.27
CA SER A 49 11.96 0.56 8.02
C SER A 49 11.84 1.15 6.62
N LEU A 50 11.59 0.31 5.62
CA LEU A 50 11.36 0.74 4.24
C LEU A 50 10.10 1.62 4.13
N ILE A 51 8.99 1.20 4.75
CA ILE A 51 7.74 1.99 4.76
C ILE A 51 7.96 3.33 5.50
N ALA A 52 8.62 3.31 6.65
CA ALA A 52 8.92 4.51 7.43
C ALA A 52 9.80 5.49 6.65
N GLY A 53 10.85 4.97 5.99
CA GLY A 53 11.72 5.73 5.11
C GLY A 53 10.97 6.35 3.93
N ALA A 54 10.16 5.57 3.22
CA ALA A 54 9.35 6.05 2.10
C ALA A 54 8.32 7.11 2.54
N MET A 55 7.66 6.91 3.69
CA MET A 55 6.71 7.89 4.24
C MET A 55 7.36 9.17 4.76
N SER A 56 8.66 9.15 5.05
CA SER A 56 9.38 10.39 5.39
C SER A 56 9.33 11.41 4.24
N PHE A 57 9.39 10.95 2.98
CA PHE A 57 9.22 11.79 1.80
C PHE A 57 7.80 12.35 1.72
N TYR A 58 6.79 11.53 2.04
CA TYR A 58 5.40 11.98 2.09
C TYR A 58 5.23 13.10 3.12
N PHE A 59 5.76 12.95 4.34
CA PHE A 59 5.61 13.96 5.40
C PHE A 59 6.45 15.21 5.19
N ARG A 60 7.61 15.11 4.54
CA ARG A 60 8.52 16.24 4.28
C ARG A 60 8.24 16.98 2.97
N ARG A 61 7.20 16.59 2.22
CA ARG A 61 6.90 17.23 0.94
C ARG A 61 6.54 18.70 1.12
N ALA A 62 7.03 19.54 0.20
CA ALA A 62 6.58 20.92 0.09
C ALA A 62 5.07 20.97 -0.20
N GLN A 63 4.37 21.95 0.39
CA GLN A 63 2.92 22.09 0.25
C GLN A 63 2.52 22.70 -1.10
N ASP A 64 3.43 23.41 -1.76
CA ASP A 64 3.14 24.09 -3.02
C ASP A 64 3.14 23.11 -4.20
N VAL A 65 1.95 22.86 -4.71
CA VAL A 65 1.76 22.16 -5.97
C VAL A 65 2.03 23.15 -7.10
N THR A 66 3.12 22.99 -7.83
CA THR A 66 3.52 23.88 -8.95
C THR A 66 2.66 23.71 -10.20
N ALA A 67 1.51 23.05 -10.10
CA ALA A 67 0.70 22.70 -11.25
C ALA A 67 -0.06 23.93 -11.80
N PRO A 68 -0.24 24.02 -13.14
CA PRO A 68 -1.09 25.03 -13.75
C PRO A 68 -2.49 25.03 -13.15
N GLU A 69 -3.13 26.20 -13.05
CA GLU A 69 -4.49 26.34 -12.53
C GLU A 69 -5.54 25.75 -13.50
N GLY A 70 -6.61 25.18 -12.96
CA GLY A 70 -7.75 24.69 -13.75
C GLY A 70 -7.60 23.30 -14.37
N LEU A 71 -6.58 22.52 -14.00
CA LEU A 71 -6.39 21.18 -14.56
C LEU A 71 -7.51 20.22 -14.15
N PRO A 72 -8.03 19.41 -15.09
CA PRO A 72 -8.92 18.31 -14.76
C PRO A 72 -8.15 17.18 -14.05
N PHE A 73 -8.87 16.36 -13.29
CA PHE A 73 -8.28 15.29 -12.46
C PHE A 73 -7.30 14.37 -13.23
N HIS A 74 -7.66 13.94 -14.44
CA HIS A 74 -6.85 13.03 -15.25
C HIS A 74 -5.55 13.67 -15.80
N ASP A 75 -5.55 14.99 -15.99
CA ASP A 75 -4.35 15.72 -16.40
C ASP A 75 -3.47 16.04 -15.20
N TYR A 76 -4.10 16.30 -14.05
CA TYR A 76 -3.40 16.48 -12.79
C TYR A 76 -2.59 15.24 -12.40
N THR A 77 -3.16 14.04 -12.49
CA THR A 77 -2.46 12.79 -12.13
C THR A 77 -1.22 12.56 -12.99
N TYR A 78 -1.30 12.88 -14.29
CA TYR A 78 -0.15 12.85 -15.18
C TYR A 78 0.86 13.94 -14.82
N TYR A 79 0.41 15.18 -14.67
CA TYR A 79 1.26 16.32 -14.31
C TYR A 79 2.01 16.07 -13.00
N TYR A 80 1.38 15.42 -12.01
CA TYR A 80 1.95 15.11 -10.71
C TYR A 80 3.31 14.39 -10.80
N PHE A 81 3.44 13.43 -11.73
CA PHE A 81 4.67 12.67 -11.91
C PHE A 81 5.65 13.30 -12.89
N PHE A 82 5.14 13.92 -13.96
CA PHE A 82 5.97 14.35 -15.07
C PHE A 82 6.32 15.85 -15.04
N GLY A 83 5.60 16.66 -14.27
CA GLY A 83 5.78 18.12 -14.18
C GLY A 83 5.40 18.89 -15.45
N GLU A 84 4.88 18.22 -16.47
CA GLU A 84 4.48 18.80 -17.74
C GLU A 84 3.28 18.05 -18.31
N LEU A 85 2.48 18.73 -19.15
CA LEU A 85 1.38 18.09 -19.88
C LEU A 85 1.88 17.64 -21.24
N ARG A 86 1.50 16.42 -21.63
CA ARG A 86 1.73 15.90 -22.98
C ARG A 86 0.42 15.42 -23.60
N PRO A 87 0.30 15.44 -24.95
CA PRO A 87 -0.82 14.81 -25.64
C PRO A 87 -0.97 13.36 -25.19
N TRP A 88 -2.21 12.89 -25.01
CA TRP A 88 -2.53 11.55 -24.50
C TRP A 88 -1.69 10.43 -25.14
N ARG A 89 -1.54 10.46 -26.47
CA ARG A 89 -0.77 9.47 -27.25
C ARG A 89 0.71 9.37 -26.84
N ARG A 90 1.30 10.41 -26.27
CA ARG A 90 2.71 10.46 -25.86
C ARG A 90 2.92 10.21 -24.35
N ARG A 91 1.84 10.07 -23.57
CA ARG A 91 1.92 9.85 -22.12
C ARG A 91 2.58 8.51 -21.78
N PHE A 92 2.31 7.46 -22.57
CA PHE A 92 2.82 6.11 -22.36
C PHE A 92 4.33 5.95 -22.58
N LEU A 93 4.99 6.89 -23.27
CA LEU A 93 6.42 6.84 -23.61
C LEU A 93 7.25 7.82 -22.79
N SER A 94 6.66 8.43 -21.77
CA SER A 94 7.33 9.47 -20.99
C SER A 94 8.04 8.85 -19.79
N PHE A 95 9.31 9.22 -19.61
CA PHE A 95 10.07 8.89 -18.42
C PHE A 95 9.94 10.00 -17.38
N PRO A 96 9.86 9.66 -16.09
CA PRO A 96 9.73 10.65 -15.04
C PRO A 96 11.02 11.47 -14.95
N ARG A 97 10.87 12.81 -15.01
CA ARG A 97 12.01 13.72 -14.84
C ARG A 97 12.38 13.93 -13.38
N ASN A 98 11.43 13.74 -12.47
CA ASN A 98 11.62 13.91 -11.04
C ASN A 98 11.09 12.67 -10.30
N PHE A 99 11.96 12.01 -9.53
CA PHE A 99 11.59 10.84 -8.73
C PHE A 99 10.89 11.20 -7.42
N HIS A 100 10.97 12.45 -6.96
CA HIS A 100 10.42 12.86 -5.68
C HIS A 100 8.89 12.65 -5.55
N PRO A 101 8.04 13.01 -6.54
CA PRO A 101 6.61 12.66 -6.52
C PRO A 101 6.35 11.16 -6.47
N HIS A 102 7.20 10.35 -7.12
CA HIS A 102 7.11 8.90 -7.04
C HIS A 102 7.44 8.38 -5.64
N LEU A 103 8.42 8.94 -4.95
CA LEU A 103 8.75 8.55 -3.57
C LEU A 103 7.60 8.88 -2.61
N ILE A 104 6.98 10.06 -2.77
CA ILE A 104 5.79 10.46 -1.99
C ILE A 104 4.64 9.48 -2.22
N PHE A 105 4.33 9.21 -3.49
CA PHE A 105 3.27 8.29 -3.89
C PHE A 105 3.51 6.88 -3.35
N ASN A 106 4.71 6.33 -3.56
CA ASN A 106 5.06 5.00 -3.09
C ASN A 106 5.02 4.92 -1.57
N GLY A 107 5.51 5.93 -0.84
CA GLY A 107 5.40 5.97 0.62
C GLY A 107 3.96 5.82 1.09
N PHE A 108 3.04 6.62 0.52
CA PHE A 108 1.62 6.54 0.85
C PHE A 108 1.02 5.18 0.50
N LEU A 109 1.31 4.68 -0.71
CA LEU A 109 0.76 3.42 -1.20
C LEU A 109 1.24 2.24 -0.35
N MET A 110 2.54 2.18 -0.03
CA MET A 110 3.12 1.13 0.80
C MET A 110 2.55 1.12 2.21
N LEU A 111 2.41 2.29 2.84
CA LEU A 111 1.78 2.37 4.16
C LEU A 111 0.34 1.89 4.12
N SER A 112 -0.46 2.41 3.18
CA SER A 112 -1.89 2.10 3.09
C SER A 112 -2.12 0.62 2.78
N MET A 113 -1.39 0.08 1.80
CA MET A 113 -1.45 -1.35 1.46
C MET A 113 -0.99 -2.22 2.62
N SER A 114 0.07 -1.83 3.33
CA SER A 114 0.52 -2.60 4.48
C SER A 114 -0.50 -2.64 5.60
N LEU A 115 -1.22 -1.54 5.86
CA LEU A 115 -2.31 -1.54 6.84
C LEU A 115 -3.45 -2.47 6.41
N ILE A 116 -3.85 -2.43 5.14
CA ILE A 116 -4.91 -3.30 4.60
C ILE A 116 -4.50 -4.77 4.67
N VAL A 117 -3.30 -5.10 4.19
CA VAL A 117 -2.78 -6.48 4.17
C VAL A 117 -2.66 -7.03 5.59
N SER A 118 -2.09 -6.27 6.54
CA SER A 118 -1.97 -6.72 7.92
C SER A 118 -3.34 -6.90 8.60
N THR A 119 -4.26 -5.96 8.40
CA THR A 119 -5.63 -6.10 8.93
C THR A 119 -6.32 -7.33 8.34
N PHE A 120 -6.19 -7.52 7.04
CA PHE A 120 -6.75 -8.67 6.34
C PHE A 120 -6.14 -9.98 6.84
N ALA A 121 -4.82 -10.07 7.01
CA ALA A 121 -4.14 -11.26 7.52
C ALA A 121 -4.64 -11.64 8.92
N ILE A 122 -4.74 -10.66 9.83
CA ILE A 122 -5.28 -10.86 11.18
C ILE A 122 -6.71 -11.39 11.11
N VAL A 123 -7.60 -10.74 10.35
CA VAL A 123 -9.01 -11.16 10.23
C VAL A 123 -9.12 -12.55 9.59
N ASN A 124 -8.37 -12.80 8.52
CA ASN A 124 -8.31 -14.10 7.85
C ASN A 124 -7.88 -15.20 8.83
N ASN A 125 -6.79 -14.99 9.57
CA ASN A 125 -6.28 -15.96 10.53
C ASN A 125 -7.28 -16.21 11.67
N LEU A 126 -7.88 -15.16 12.23
CA LEU A 126 -8.91 -15.30 13.25
C LEU A 126 -10.13 -16.09 12.76
N LEU A 127 -10.62 -15.83 11.55
CA LEU A 127 -11.75 -16.56 10.97
C LEU A 127 -11.43 -18.05 10.72
N LEU A 128 -10.18 -18.35 10.34
CA LEU A 128 -9.70 -19.73 10.19
C LEU A 128 -9.59 -20.43 11.54
N ILE A 129 -9.02 -19.78 12.55
CA ILE A 129 -8.87 -20.32 13.92
C ILE A 129 -10.23 -20.59 14.57
N ILE A 130 -11.16 -19.64 14.44
CA ILE A 130 -12.55 -19.79 14.96
C ILE A 130 -13.32 -20.88 14.19
N GLY A 131 -12.83 -21.28 13.01
CA GLY A 131 -13.44 -22.35 12.23
C GLY A 131 -14.77 -21.94 11.60
N VAL A 132 -14.90 -20.70 11.13
CA VAL A 132 -16.14 -20.21 10.51
C VAL A 132 -16.40 -20.97 9.20
N GLU A 133 -17.23 -22.02 9.25
CA GLU A 133 -17.37 -23.02 8.18
C GLU A 133 -17.64 -22.43 6.80
N ARG A 134 -18.49 -21.40 6.72
CA ARG A 134 -18.81 -20.73 5.44
C ARG A 134 -17.58 -20.07 4.85
N TYR A 135 -16.77 -19.43 5.68
CA TYR A 135 -15.54 -18.76 5.27
C TYR A 135 -14.47 -19.78 4.86
N VAL A 136 -14.26 -20.82 5.66
CA VAL A 136 -13.31 -21.90 5.36
C VAL A 136 -13.65 -22.57 4.02
N ARG A 137 -14.92 -22.90 3.78
CA ARG A 137 -15.38 -23.47 2.51
C ARG A 137 -15.19 -22.52 1.33
N PHE A 138 -15.52 -21.24 1.51
CA PHE A 138 -15.31 -20.23 0.48
C PHE A 138 -13.84 -20.12 0.11
N LEU A 139 -12.96 -20.00 1.12
CA LEU A 139 -11.53 -19.85 0.89
C LEU A 139 -10.95 -21.10 0.23
N GLY A 140 -11.29 -22.30 0.72
CA GLY A 140 -10.84 -23.56 0.14
C GLY A 140 -11.19 -23.73 -1.35
N SER A 141 -12.30 -23.14 -1.80
CA SER A 141 -12.75 -23.20 -3.19
C SER A 141 -12.26 -22.04 -4.07
N HIS A 142 -12.01 -20.85 -3.49
CA HIS A 142 -11.81 -19.62 -4.27
C HIS A 142 -10.52 -18.84 -3.96
N TYR A 143 -9.65 -19.28 -3.04
CA TYR A 143 -8.49 -18.48 -2.58
C TYR A 143 -7.60 -17.97 -3.72
N ARG A 144 -7.37 -18.78 -4.77
CA ARG A 144 -6.53 -18.44 -5.92
C ARG A 144 -7.01 -17.24 -6.71
N ILE A 145 -8.32 -17.00 -6.72
CA ILE A 145 -8.96 -15.90 -7.43
C ILE A 145 -9.24 -14.75 -6.46
N PHE A 146 -9.68 -15.08 -5.25
CA PHE A 146 -10.07 -14.11 -4.24
C PHE A 146 -8.91 -13.20 -3.81
N PHE A 147 -7.74 -13.76 -3.46
CA PHE A 147 -6.62 -12.95 -2.97
C PHE A 147 -6.08 -11.98 -4.03
N PRO A 148 -5.80 -12.37 -5.29
CA PRO A 148 -5.36 -11.42 -6.30
C PRO A 148 -6.37 -10.32 -6.56
N ILE A 149 -7.65 -10.64 -6.69
CA ILE A 149 -8.71 -9.64 -6.91
C ILE A 149 -8.75 -8.67 -5.73
N PHE A 150 -8.76 -9.18 -4.50
CA PHE A 150 -8.79 -8.36 -3.30
C PHE A 150 -7.61 -7.37 -3.25
N PHE A 151 -6.39 -7.85 -3.47
CA PHE A 151 -5.19 -6.98 -3.41
C PHE A 151 -5.12 -5.99 -4.58
N ILE A 152 -5.53 -6.39 -5.78
CA ILE A 152 -5.61 -5.48 -6.94
C ILE A 152 -6.64 -4.37 -6.66
N THR A 153 -7.84 -4.73 -6.21
CA THR A 153 -8.89 -3.76 -5.89
C THR A 153 -8.46 -2.82 -4.75
N ALA A 154 -7.86 -3.36 -3.69
CA ALA A 154 -7.32 -2.54 -2.59
C ALA A 154 -6.23 -1.57 -3.09
N GLY A 155 -5.35 -2.01 -3.97
CA GLY A 155 -4.33 -1.18 -4.61
C GLY A 155 -4.94 -0.05 -5.42
N LEU A 156 -5.91 -0.35 -6.28
CA LEU A 156 -6.63 0.65 -7.07
C LEU A 156 -7.35 1.67 -6.18
N ILE A 157 -7.98 1.24 -5.10
CA ILE A 157 -8.63 2.13 -4.13
C ILE A 157 -7.59 3.06 -3.49
N CYS A 158 -6.46 2.54 -3.01
CA CYS A 158 -5.40 3.35 -2.42
C CYS A 158 -4.86 4.41 -3.40
N ILE A 159 -4.65 4.01 -4.65
CA ILE A 159 -4.20 4.91 -5.72
C ILE A 159 -5.22 6.03 -5.96
N ASN A 160 -6.51 5.69 -6.06
CA ASN A 160 -7.57 6.68 -6.25
C ASN A 160 -7.69 7.65 -5.07
N ILE A 161 -7.63 7.14 -3.83
CA ILE A 161 -7.66 7.97 -2.61
C ILE A 161 -6.49 8.94 -2.60
N PHE A 162 -5.27 8.46 -2.90
CA PHE A 162 -4.09 9.32 -2.96
C PHE A 162 -4.30 10.49 -3.93
N PHE A 163 -4.67 10.18 -5.17
CA PHE A 163 -4.81 11.22 -6.19
C PHE A 163 -5.98 12.15 -5.90
N LEU A 164 -7.07 11.64 -5.34
CA LEU A 164 -8.20 12.48 -4.93
C LEU A 164 -7.76 13.46 -3.83
N MET A 165 -7.00 13.00 -2.84
CA MET A 165 -6.47 13.85 -1.78
C MET A 165 -5.52 14.92 -2.33
N GLU A 166 -4.58 14.55 -3.21
CA GLU A 166 -3.63 15.50 -3.81
C GLU A 166 -4.36 16.49 -4.73
N TYR A 167 -5.36 16.04 -5.49
CA TYR A 167 -6.16 16.90 -6.35
C TYR A 167 -7.00 17.91 -5.56
N VAL A 168 -7.61 17.48 -4.45
CA VAL A 168 -8.35 18.38 -3.55
C VAL A 168 -7.41 19.42 -2.94
N ARG A 169 -6.19 19.03 -2.55
CA ARG A 169 -5.17 19.98 -2.05
C ARG A 169 -4.78 21.00 -3.11
N TYR A 170 -4.51 20.54 -4.33
CA TYR A 170 -4.24 21.39 -5.49
C TYR A 170 -5.38 22.39 -5.74
N ARG A 171 -6.64 21.93 -5.76
CA ARG A 171 -7.79 22.82 -5.96
C ARG A 171 -7.90 23.88 -4.86
N ARG A 172 -7.61 23.52 -3.61
CA ARG A 172 -7.62 24.47 -2.48
C ARG A 172 -6.49 25.50 -2.59
N SER A 173 -5.27 25.09 -2.92
CA SER A 173 -4.13 26.02 -3.01
C SER A 173 -4.33 27.12 -4.07
N HIS A 174 -5.03 26.82 -5.17
CA HIS A 174 -5.39 27.82 -6.17
C HIS A 174 -6.60 28.68 -5.80
N ALA A 175 -7.56 28.14 -5.03
CA ALA A 175 -8.71 28.92 -4.57
C ALA A 175 -8.32 30.07 -3.64
N PHE A 176 -7.27 29.90 -2.81
CA PHE A 176 -6.78 30.93 -1.89
C PHE A 176 -5.84 31.98 -2.53
N ARG A 177 -5.47 31.81 -3.80
CA ARG A 177 -4.60 32.77 -4.54
C ARG A 177 -5.40 33.78 -5.39
N ARG A 178 -6.73 33.69 -5.39
CA ARG A 178 -7.65 34.64 -6.01
C ARG A 178 -8.21 35.59 -4.95
#